data_AF-A0A8J8A3C8-F1
#
_entry.id   AF-A0A8J8A3C8-F1
#
_cell.length_a   1.000
_cell.length_b   1.000
_cell.length_c   1.000
_cell.angle_alpha   90.00
_cell.angle_beta   90.00
_cell.angle_gamma   90.00
#
_symmetry.space_group_name_H-M   'P 1'
#
loop_
_entity.id
_entity.type
_entity.pdbx_description
1 polymer ?
#
loop_
_entity_poly.entity_id
_entity_poly.type
_entity_poly.pdbx_seq_one_letter_code
_entity_poly.pdbx_strand_id
1 'polypeptide(L)'
;MPVVIAIDESNKAAAIVIADYDDLPKIVREFRGIRHFREVKRNRNQYLKNEFKPKLEKALEKYYLEIKYHTKIDHYFWEDVEYHARFGLEIMVDDKLWRAVVDRFEDMQISIVKEGDIAPAIEELKRKLWKAQKEKDVVTQKQIEKELEYYIQRSILITVADNYVNLRRRGLKH
;
A
#
# COMPACT_ATOMS: atom_id res chain seq x y z
N MET A 1 5.42 18.12 3.42
CA MET A 1 4.19 17.43 3.81
C MET A 1 4.57 15.96 3.97
N PRO A 2 4.36 15.34 5.15
CA PRO A 2 4.79 13.96 5.39
C PRO A 2 3.99 12.99 4.53
N VAL A 3 4.67 12.03 3.90
CA VAL A 3 4.04 11.06 2.99
C VAL A 3 4.25 9.62 3.43
N VAL A 4 3.35 8.76 2.98
CA VAL A 4 3.45 7.31 3.07
C VAL A 4 3.53 6.76 1.65
N ILE A 5 4.50 5.90 1.40
CA ILE A 5 4.83 5.40 0.06
C ILE A 5 4.55 3.90 0.01
N ALA A 6 3.82 3.43 -1.01
CA ALA A 6 3.62 2.02 -1.31
C ALA A 6 4.17 1.68 -2.69
N ILE A 7 4.98 0.63 -2.78
CA ILE A 7 5.67 0.23 -4.00
C ILE A 7 5.36 -1.24 -4.30
N ASP A 8 4.83 -1.52 -5.49
CA ASP A 8 4.62 -2.88 -5.97
C ASP A 8 5.28 -3.13 -7.33
N GLU A 9 5.82 -4.33 -7.51
CA GLU A 9 6.52 -4.78 -8.72
C GLU A 9 5.78 -5.94 -9.39
N SER A 10 5.56 -5.78 -10.71
CA SER A 10 4.95 -6.82 -11.52
C SER A 10 5.59 -6.93 -12.91
N ASN A 11 6.34 -8.02 -13.14
CA ASN A 11 7.11 -8.29 -14.36
C ASN A 11 7.97 -7.11 -14.83
N LYS A 12 8.89 -6.70 -13.96
CA LYS A 12 9.85 -5.61 -14.04
C LYS A 12 9.26 -4.20 -14.01
N ALA A 13 7.97 -4.03 -14.28
CA ALA A 13 7.31 -2.74 -14.10
C ALA A 13 6.93 -2.53 -12.63
N ALA A 14 6.90 -1.28 -12.20
CA ALA A 14 6.58 -0.90 -10.83
C ALA A 14 5.56 0.23 -10.78
N ALA A 15 4.77 0.25 -9.71
CA ALA A 15 3.97 1.41 -9.32
C ALA A 15 4.51 1.96 -8.00
N ILE A 16 4.54 3.29 -7.90
CA ILE A 16 4.83 4.01 -6.65
C ILE A 16 3.56 4.80 -6.32
N VAL A 17 2.93 4.49 -5.20
CA VAL A 17 1.79 5.23 -4.65
C VAL A 17 2.31 6.12 -3.53
N ILE A 18 2.09 7.42 -3.64
CA ILE A 18 2.48 8.42 -2.65
C ILE A 18 1.19 9.03 -2.09
N ALA A 19 0.91 8.74 -0.83
CA ALA A 19 -0.23 9.28 -0.12
C ALA A 19 0.23 10.31 0.91
N ASP A 20 -0.44 11.46 0.96
CA ASP A 20 -0.33 12.34 2.11
C ASP A 20 -0.79 11.62 3.39
N TYR A 21 -0.04 11.82 4.47
CA TYR A 21 -0.32 11.14 5.73
C TYR A 21 -1.69 11.56 6.34
N ASP A 22 -2.09 12.82 6.21
CA ASP A 22 -3.33 13.32 6.79
C ASP A 22 -4.57 12.85 6.01
N ASP A 23 -4.42 12.57 4.71
CA ASP A 23 -5.46 11.99 3.86
C ASP A 23 -5.49 10.45 3.88
N LEU A 24 -4.46 9.78 4.39
CA LEU A 24 -4.34 8.32 4.38
C LEU A 24 -5.60 7.59 4.89
N PRO A 25 -6.21 7.96 6.03
CA PRO A 25 -7.42 7.27 6.51
C PRO A 25 -8.63 7.43 5.56
N LYS A 26 -8.70 8.54 4.83
CA LYS A 26 -9.79 8.83 3.86
C LYS A 26 -9.57 8.04 2.58
N ILE A 27 -8.34 8.05 2.06
CA ILE A 27 -7.93 7.27 0.88
C ILE A 27 -8.23 5.80 1.12
N VAL A 28 -7.76 5.23 2.23
CA VAL A 28 -7.94 3.81 2.56
C VAL A 28 -9.41 3.43 2.65
N ARG A 29 -10.27 4.32 3.15
CA ARG A 29 -11.72 4.11 3.21
C ARG A 29 -12.35 3.93 1.82
N GLU A 30 -11.91 4.68 0.81
CA GLU A 30 -12.42 4.53 -0.57
C GLU A 30 -12.10 3.16 -1.17
N PHE A 31 -10.94 2.61 -0.83
CA PHE A 31 -10.47 1.32 -1.32
C PHE A 31 -10.86 0.13 -0.43
N ARG A 32 -11.63 0.34 0.65
CA ARG A 32 -12.19 -0.79 1.41
C ARG A 32 -13.03 -1.68 0.48
N GLY A 33 -12.75 -2.98 0.51
CA GLY A 33 -13.38 -4.00 -0.35
C GLY A 33 -12.72 -4.19 -1.72
N ILE A 34 -11.71 -3.38 -2.07
CA ILE A 34 -10.85 -3.65 -3.22
C ILE A 34 -9.89 -4.78 -2.85
N ARG A 35 -9.80 -5.77 -3.74
CA ARG A 35 -9.01 -6.98 -3.58
C ARG A 35 -7.62 -6.78 -4.17
N HIS A 36 -6.66 -7.50 -3.63
CA HIS A 36 -5.33 -7.58 -4.24
C HIS A 36 -5.46 -8.28 -5.62
N PHE A 37 -4.70 -7.86 -6.64
CA PHE A 37 -4.86 -8.41 -7.99
C PHE A 37 -4.64 -9.92 -8.04
N ARG A 38 -3.69 -10.39 -7.21
CA ARG A 38 -3.38 -11.82 -6.99
C ARG A 38 -4.60 -12.63 -6.52
N GLU A 39 -5.53 -12.02 -5.78
CA GLU A 39 -6.74 -12.66 -5.25
C GLU A 39 -7.86 -12.77 -6.30
N VAL A 40 -7.82 -11.95 -7.35
CA VAL A 40 -8.84 -11.94 -8.40
C VAL A 40 -8.59 -13.09 -9.37
N LYS A 41 -9.40 -14.16 -9.28
CA LYS A 41 -9.21 -15.39 -10.08
C LYS A 41 -9.84 -15.33 -11.47
N ARG A 42 -10.89 -14.52 -11.68
CA ARG A 42 -11.65 -14.44 -12.94
C ARG A 42 -11.87 -12.98 -13.34
N ASN A 43 -12.02 -12.72 -14.64
CA ASN A 43 -12.37 -11.41 -15.21
C ASN A 43 -11.48 -10.24 -14.72
N ARG A 44 -10.17 -10.51 -14.56
CA ARG A 44 -9.17 -9.56 -14.05
C ARG A 44 -9.21 -8.18 -14.72
N ASN A 45 -9.36 -8.12 -16.05
CA ASN A 45 -9.45 -6.85 -16.76
C ASN A 45 -10.74 -6.08 -16.43
N GLN A 46 -11.86 -6.78 -16.29
CA GLN A 46 -13.15 -6.18 -15.95
C GLN A 46 -13.13 -5.67 -14.51
N TYR A 47 -12.56 -6.44 -13.59
CA TYR A 47 -12.31 -6.03 -12.21
C TYR A 47 -11.50 -4.71 -12.16
N LEU A 48 -10.35 -4.67 -12.85
CA LEU A 48 -9.51 -3.48 -12.87
C LEU A 48 -10.23 -2.26 -13.47
N LYS A 49 -10.98 -2.46 -14.57
CA LYS A 49 -11.67 -1.38 -15.27
C LYS A 49 -12.92 -0.87 -14.54
N ASN A 50 -13.70 -1.76 -13.93
CA ASN A 50 -15.03 -1.42 -13.42
C ASN A 50 -15.10 -1.28 -11.90
N GLU A 51 -14.19 -1.93 -11.16
CA GLU A 51 -14.18 -1.87 -9.68
C GLU A 51 -13.04 -0.98 -9.17
N PHE A 52 -11.81 -1.19 -9.66
CA PHE A 52 -10.64 -0.47 -9.18
C PHE A 52 -10.48 0.93 -9.78
N LYS A 53 -10.42 1.03 -11.12
CA LYS A 53 -10.18 2.31 -11.84
C LYS A 53 -11.12 3.44 -11.41
N PRO A 54 -12.44 3.25 -11.29
CA PRO A 54 -13.34 4.35 -10.90
C PRO A 54 -13.08 4.87 -9.49
N LYS A 55 -12.71 3.99 -8.55
CA LYS A 55 -12.32 4.40 -7.19
C LYS A 55 -10.99 5.14 -7.18
N LEU A 56 -10.04 4.70 -8.02
CA LEU A 56 -8.77 5.36 -8.18
C LEU A 56 -8.93 6.79 -8.69
N GLU A 57 -9.69 6.98 -9.77
CA GLU A 57 -9.94 8.29 -10.36
C GLU A 57 -10.61 9.23 -9.34
N LYS A 58 -11.64 8.74 -8.65
CA LYS A 58 -12.28 9.48 -7.56
C LYS A 58 -11.31 9.85 -6.44
N ALA A 59 -10.38 8.98 -6.08
CA ALA A 59 -9.42 9.26 -5.01
C ALA A 59 -8.37 10.30 -5.43
N LEU A 60 -7.87 10.21 -6.67
CA LEU A 60 -6.92 11.16 -7.25
C LEU A 60 -7.52 12.57 -7.38
N GLU A 61 -8.83 12.69 -7.62
CA GLU A 61 -9.52 13.98 -7.67
C GLU A 61 -9.76 14.62 -6.29
N LYS A 62 -9.87 13.81 -5.24
CA LYS A 62 -10.35 14.25 -3.93
C LYS A 62 -9.28 14.42 -2.86
N TYR A 63 -8.18 13.68 -2.97
CA TYR A 63 -7.18 13.59 -1.92
C TYR A 63 -5.80 13.86 -2.50
N TYR A 64 -4.85 14.20 -1.62
CA TYR A 64 -3.44 14.28 -1.99
C TYR A 64 -2.86 12.87 -2.15
N LEU A 65 -3.11 12.29 -3.32
CA LEU A 65 -2.66 10.98 -3.75
C LEU A 65 -1.97 11.11 -5.12
N GLU A 66 -0.71 10.72 -5.20
CA GLU A 66 0.05 10.66 -6.45
C GLU A 66 0.42 9.21 -6.74
N ILE A 67 0.42 8.83 -8.02
CA ILE A 67 0.84 7.49 -8.43
C ILE A 67 1.73 7.57 -9.67
N LYS A 68 2.93 7.00 -9.56
CA LYS A 68 3.88 6.89 -10.66
C LYS A 68 3.95 5.46 -11.18
N TYR A 69 4.19 5.32 -12.47
CA TYR A 69 4.35 4.03 -13.15
C TYR A 69 5.66 3.99 -13.92
N HIS A 70 6.46 2.98 -13.63
CA HIS A 70 7.72 2.71 -14.33
C HIS A 70 7.60 1.37 -15.06
N THR A 71 8.00 1.33 -16.34
CA THR A 71 7.97 0.10 -17.13
C THR A 71 9.11 -0.87 -16.79
N LYS A 72 10.12 -0.38 -16.08
CA LYS A 72 11.27 -1.12 -15.57
C LYS A 72 11.79 -0.46 -14.28
N ILE A 73 12.44 -1.22 -13.43
CA ILE A 73 13.19 -0.70 -12.28
C ILE A 73 14.56 -0.24 -12.79
N ASP A 74 14.72 1.06 -12.97
CA ASP A 74 15.94 1.70 -13.46
C ASP A 74 16.29 2.94 -12.61
N HIS A 75 17.23 3.75 -13.09
CA HIS A 75 17.65 4.98 -12.43
C HIS A 75 16.48 5.93 -12.13
N TYR A 76 15.56 6.13 -13.09
CA TYR A 76 14.44 7.07 -12.93
C TYR A 76 13.42 6.58 -11.90
N PHE A 77 13.20 5.26 -11.82
CA PHE A 77 12.41 4.69 -10.73
C PHE A 77 13.02 5.05 -9.36
N TRP A 78 14.34 4.89 -9.22
CA TRP A 78 15.00 5.17 -7.95
C TRP A 78 15.04 6.66 -7.62
N GLU A 79 15.24 7.54 -8.61
CA GLU A 79 15.17 8.99 -8.41
C GLU A 79 13.81 9.42 -7.84
N ASP A 80 12.72 8.85 -8.37
CA ASP A 80 11.38 9.15 -7.87
C ASP A 80 11.18 8.66 -6.43
N VAL A 81 11.58 7.41 -6.12
CA VAL A 81 11.48 6.87 -4.75
C VAL A 81 12.30 7.73 -3.78
N GLU A 82 13.56 8.03 -4.12
CA GLU A 82 14.46 8.84 -3.29
C GLU A 82 13.95 10.27 -3.09
N TYR A 83 13.37 10.88 -4.12
CA TYR A 83 12.78 12.22 -4.02
C TYR A 83 11.63 12.25 -3.01
N HIS A 84 10.69 11.31 -3.11
CA HIS A 84 9.53 11.26 -2.20
C HIS A 84 9.91 10.80 -0.78
N ALA A 85 10.89 9.89 -0.66
CA ALA A 85 11.38 9.39 0.62
C ALA A 85 11.97 10.51 1.51
N ARG A 86 12.45 11.62 0.94
CA ARG A 86 12.87 12.80 1.73
C ARG A 86 11.78 13.35 2.66
N PHE A 87 10.51 13.10 2.32
CA PHE A 87 9.35 13.45 3.13
C PHE A 87 8.62 12.22 3.68
N GLY A 88 9.18 11.02 3.49
CA GLY A 88 8.56 9.75 3.81
C GLY A 88 8.58 9.49 5.31
N LEU A 89 7.42 9.16 5.88
CA LEU A 89 7.33 8.55 7.20
C LEU A 89 7.49 7.03 7.10
N GLU A 90 6.97 6.45 6.01
CA GLU A 90 6.95 5.01 5.80
C GLU A 90 7.02 4.64 4.31
N ILE A 91 7.75 3.57 4.00
CA ILE A 91 7.79 2.91 2.70
C ILE A 91 7.35 1.46 2.88
N MET A 92 6.22 1.09 2.30
CA MET A 92 5.81 -0.30 2.15
C MET A 92 6.22 -0.81 0.77
N VAL A 93 6.73 -2.02 0.70
CA VAL A 93 7.29 -2.53 -0.56
C VAL A 93 7.02 -4.02 -0.77
N ASP A 94 6.74 -4.40 -2.02
CA ASP A 94 6.68 -5.80 -2.47
C ASP A 94 7.97 -6.55 -2.12
N ASP A 95 7.81 -7.82 -1.77
CA ASP A 95 8.86 -8.70 -1.28
C ASP A 95 10.10 -8.77 -2.19
N LYS A 96 9.95 -8.61 -3.51
CA LYS A 96 11.07 -8.68 -4.46
C LYS A 96 11.93 -7.43 -4.44
N LEU A 97 11.36 -6.29 -4.05
CA LEU A 97 12.04 -5.02 -3.94
C LEU A 97 12.58 -4.76 -2.53
N TRP A 98 12.15 -5.54 -1.53
CA TRP A 98 12.50 -5.38 -0.12
C TRP A 98 13.98 -5.09 0.13
N ARG A 99 14.89 -5.98 -0.30
CA ARG A 99 16.34 -5.81 -0.04
C ARG A 99 16.88 -4.52 -0.66
N ALA A 100 16.50 -4.25 -1.92
CA ALA A 100 16.98 -3.07 -2.62
C ALA A 100 16.48 -1.75 -2.01
N VAL A 101 15.29 -1.76 -1.38
CA VAL A 101 14.79 -0.60 -0.63
C VAL A 101 15.50 -0.49 0.71
N VAL A 102 15.62 -1.57 1.48
CA VAL A 102 16.32 -1.54 2.78
C VAL A 102 17.75 -1.06 2.63
N ASP A 103 18.52 -1.63 1.70
CA ASP A 103 19.93 -1.27 1.50
C ASP A 103 20.10 0.20 1.08
N ARG A 104 19.12 0.76 0.35
CA ARG A 104 19.17 2.15 -0.15
C ARG A 104 18.75 3.18 0.90
N PHE A 105 17.92 2.76 1.86
CA PHE A 105 17.31 3.64 2.87
C PHE A 105 17.76 3.31 4.31
N GLU A 106 18.81 2.48 4.47
CA GLU A 106 19.35 2.02 5.77
C GLU A 106 19.65 3.19 6.73
N ASP A 107 20.26 4.25 6.22
CA ASP A 107 20.67 5.41 7.02
C ASP A 107 19.56 6.47 7.18
N MET A 108 18.36 6.23 6.64
CA MET A 108 17.25 7.18 6.68
C MET A 108 16.28 6.87 7.82
N GLN A 109 15.77 7.92 8.47
CA GLN A 109 14.75 7.81 9.52
C GLN A 109 13.35 7.58 8.93
N ILE A 110 13.18 6.46 8.22
CA ILE A 110 11.93 6.08 7.55
C ILE A 110 11.57 4.65 7.98
N SER A 111 10.30 4.42 8.32
CA SER A 111 9.80 3.06 8.56
C SER A 111 9.77 2.29 7.23
N ILE A 112 10.43 1.14 7.12
CA ILE A 112 10.36 0.28 5.92
C ILE A 112 9.60 -0.99 6.28
N VAL A 113 8.52 -1.25 5.54
CA VAL A 113 7.61 -2.38 5.80
C VAL A 113 7.58 -3.30 4.59
N LYS A 114 7.78 -4.59 4.84
CA LYS A 114 7.70 -5.63 3.82
C LYS A 114 6.26 -6.11 3.63
N GLU A 115 5.79 -6.20 2.39
CA GLU A 115 4.43 -6.66 2.07
C GLU A 115 4.08 -8.01 2.74
N GLY A 116 4.98 -8.99 2.63
CA GLY A 116 4.80 -10.34 3.16
C GLY A 116 4.59 -10.41 4.68
N ASP A 117 4.98 -9.38 5.42
CA ASP A 117 4.85 -9.33 6.89
C ASP A 117 3.52 -8.71 7.35
N ILE A 118 2.79 -8.02 6.44
CA ILE A 118 1.54 -7.32 6.77
C ILE A 118 0.42 -8.31 7.13
N ALA A 119 0.17 -9.32 6.29
CA ALA A 119 -0.94 -10.24 6.52
C ALA A 119 -0.74 -11.11 7.79
N PRO A 120 0.45 -11.67 8.06
CA PRO A 120 0.73 -12.34 9.34
C PRO A 120 0.49 -11.43 10.55
N ALA A 121 0.94 -10.17 10.50
CA ALA A 121 0.75 -9.22 11.60
C ALA A 121 -0.74 -8.93 11.86
N ILE A 122 -1.54 -8.77 10.80
CA ILE A 122 -3.01 -8.60 10.92
C ILE A 122 -3.64 -9.81 11.62
N GLU A 123 -3.28 -11.03 11.22
CA GLU A 123 -3.84 -12.25 11.82
C GLU A 123 -3.42 -12.42 13.28
N GLU A 124 -2.19 -12.06 13.63
CA GLU A 124 -1.72 -12.03 15.02
C GLU A 124 -2.51 -11.02 15.86
N LEU A 125 -2.70 -9.80 15.35
CA LEU A 125 -3.46 -8.75 16.03
C LEU A 125 -4.92 -9.15 16.25
N LYS A 126 -5.57 -9.81 15.27
CA LYS A 126 -6.93 -10.36 15.45
C LYS A 126 -7.00 -11.40 16.57
N ARG A 127 -6.01 -12.29 16.67
CA ARG A 127 -5.94 -13.29 17.76
C ARG A 127 -5.76 -12.62 19.12
N LYS A 128 -4.87 -11.62 19.21
CA LYS A 128 -4.67 -10.81 20.42
C LYS A 128 -5.94 -10.07 20.82
N LEU A 129 -6.65 -9.47 19.85
CA LEU A 129 -7.91 -8.76 20.08
C LEU A 129 -8.97 -9.69 20.65
N TRP A 130 -9.13 -10.89 20.07
CA TRP A 130 -10.06 -11.89 20.57
C TRP A 130 -9.77 -12.29 22.02
N LYS A 131 -8.49 -12.47 22.37
CA LYS A 131 -8.06 -12.76 23.74
C LYS A 131 -8.40 -11.60 24.69
N ALA A 132 -8.07 -10.37 24.32
CA ALA A 132 -8.36 -9.18 25.12
C ALA A 132 -9.88 -8.96 25.31
N GLN A 133 -10.70 -9.29 24.31
CA GLN A 133 -12.16 -9.28 24.42
C GLN A 133 -12.67 -10.32 25.43
N LYS A 134 -12.11 -11.53 25.41
CA LYS A 134 -12.46 -12.58 26.38
C LYS A 134 -12.10 -12.17 27.82
N GLU A 135 -10.98 -11.48 27.99
CA GLU A 135 -10.49 -10.98 29.28
C GLU A 135 -11.16 -9.65 29.70
N LYS A 136 -11.98 -9.05 28.83
CA LYS A 136 -12.60 -7.73 29.01
C LYS A 136 -11.61 -6.59 29.28
N ASP A 137 -10.39 -6.73 28.78
CA ASP A 137 -9.36 -5.68 28.86
C ASP A 137 -9.60 -4.62 27.78
N VAL A 138 -10.31 -3.56 28.15
CA VAL A 138 -10.71 -2.47 27.25
C VAL A 138 -9.51 -1.64 26.79
N VAL A 139 -8.47 -1.50 27.61
CA VAL A 139 -7.29 -0.69 27.27
C VAL A 139 -6.50 -1.39 26.18
N THR A 140 -6.22 -2.68 26.37
CA THR A 140 -5.52 -3.50 25.40
C THR A 140 -6.31 -3.64 24.10
N GLN A 141 -7.65 -3.80 24.16
CA GLN A 141 -8.50 -3.81 22.97
C GLN A 141 -8.31 -2.56 22.10
N LYS A 142 -8.40 -1.36 22.69
CA LYS A 142 -8.25 -0.10 21.96
C LYS A 142 -6.87 0.07 21.33
N GLN A 143 -5.81 -0.36 22.01
CA GLN A 143 -4.45 -0.33 21.47
C GLN A 143 -4.32 -1.25 20.25
N ILE A 144 -4.81 -2.48 20.36
CA ILE A 144 -4.79 -3.45 19.26
C ILE A 144 -5.64 -2.99 18.07
N GLU A 145 -6.81 -2.41 18.32
CA GLU A 145 -7.68 -1.87 17.25
C GLU A 145 -6.98 -0.76 16.46
N LYS A 146 -6.27 0.14 17.15
CA LYS A 146 -5.49 1.19 16.50
C LYS A 146 -4.37 0.61 15.64
N GLU A 147 -3.62 -0.37 16.18
CA GLU A 147 -2.54 -1.04 15.45
C GLU A 147 -3.08 -1.81 14.23
N LEU A 148 -4.20 -2.50 14.39
CA LEU A 148 -4.88 -3.22 13.33
C LEU A 148 -5.29 -2.27 12.19
N GLU A 149 -5.83 -1.10 12.51
CA GLU A 149 -6.19 -0.10 11.48
C GLU A 149 -4.94 0.36 10.71
N TYR A 150 -3.79 0.57 11.36
CA TYR A 150 -2.54 0.89 10.65
C TYR A 150 -2.13 -0.22 9.67
N TYR A 151 -2.14 -1.49 10.08
CA TYR A 151 -1.80 -2.59 9.16
C TYR A 151 -2.82 -2.76 8.03
N ILE A 152 -4.10 -2.49 8.28
CA ILE A 152 -5.13 -2.47 7.23
C ILE A 152 -4.86 -1.35 6.22
N GLN A 153 -4.47 -0.15 6.68
CA GLN A 153 -4.08 0.95 5.80
C GLN A 153 -2.91 0.55 4.91
N ARG A 154 -1.89 -0.10 5.48
CA ARG A 154 -0.73 -0.60 4.73
C ARG A 154 -1.12 -1.61 3.64
N SER A 155 -1.92 -2.60 4.02
CA SER A 155 -2.44 -3.63 3.10
C SER A 155 -3.22 -3.01 1.93
N ILE A 156 -4.04 -1.99 2.21
CA ILE A 156 -4.83 -1.32 1.19
C ILE A 156 -3.95 -0.48 0.25
N LEU A 157 -2.96 0.26 0.76
CA LEU A 157 -2.06 1.03 -0.10
C LEU A 157 -1.23 0.13 -1.03
N ILE A 158 -0.70 -0.98 -0.52
CA ILE A 158 0.03 -1.95 -1.35
C ILE A 158 -0.89 -2.56 -2.42
N THR A 159 -2.15 -2.83 -2.06
CA THR A 159 -3.18 -3.31 -2.99
C THR A 159 -3.47 -2.28 -4.08
N VAL A 160 -3.44 -0.98 -3.77
CA VAL A 160 -3.58 0.08 -4.77
C VAL A 160 -2.38 0.07 -5.73
N ALA A 161 -1.15 -0.07 -5.22
CA ALA A 161 0.04 -0.15 -6.04
C ALA A 161 0.02 -1.37 -6.98
N ASP A 162 -0.26 -2.58 -6.47
CA ASP A 162 -0.37 -3.82 -7.25
C ASP A 162 -1.47 -3.73 -8.32
N ASN A 163 -2.65 -3.24 -7.95
CA ASN A 163 -3.73 -3.08 -8.93
C ASN A 163 -3.37 -2.03 -9.99
N TYR A 164 -2.70 -0.94 -9.62
CA TYR A 164 -2.31 0.08 -10.57
C TYR A 164 -1.25 -0.40 -11.56
N VAL A 165 -0.20 -1.08 -11.09
CA VAL A 165 0.83 -1.63 -12.00
C VAL A 165 0.19 -2.61 -12.97
N ASN A 166 -0.76 -3.45 -12.52
CA ASN A 166 -1.46 -4.39 -13.40
C ASN A 166 -2.46 -3.71 -14.36
N LEU A 167 -3.15 -2.64 -13.93
CA LEU A 167 -4.01 -1.81 -14.79
C LEU A 167 -3.20 -1.22 -15.96
N ARG A 168 -2.07 -0.58 -15.64
CA ARG A 168 -1.19 0.08 -16.62
C ARG A 168 -0.55 -0.91 -17.59
N ARG A 169 0.00 -2.01 -17.08
CA ARG A 169 0.64 -3.05 -17.90
C ARG A 169 -0.30 -3.70 -18.91
N ARG A 170 -1.58 -3.80 -18.58
CA ARG A 170 -2.60 -4.42 -19.45
C ARG A 170 -3.12 -3.47 -20.52
N GLY A 171 -2.59 -2.24 -20.61
CA GLY A 171 -3.02 -1.26 -21.60
C GLY A 171 -4.45 -0.77 -21.38
N LEU A 172 -5.04 -1.02 -20.20
CA LEU A 172 -6.32 -0.49 -19.78
C LEU A 172 -6.10 0.97 -19.36
N LYS A 173 -5.77 1.81 -20.35
CA LYS A 173 -5.45 3.22 -20.16
C LYS A 173 -6.71 4.01 -19.73
N HIS A 174 -6.44 5.20 -19.23
CA HIS A 174 -7.40 6.24 -18.87
C HIS A 174 -8.38 6.47 -20.02
#